data_AF-A0A4Q3H337-F1
#
_entry.id   AF-A0A4Q3H337-F1
#
_cell.length_a   1.000
_cell.length_b   1.000
_cell.length_c   1.000
_cell.angle_alpha   90.00
_cell.angle_beta   90.00
_cell.angle_gamma   90.00
#
_symmetry.space_group_name_H-M   'P 1'
#
loop_
_entity.id
_entity.type
_entity.pdbx_description
1 polymer ?
#
loop_
_entity_poly.entity_id
_entity_poly.type
_entity_poly.pdbx_seq_one_letter_code
_entity_poly.pdbx_strand_id
1 'polypeptide(L)'
;MTDELEGHDVKKIRTLFLSDIHLGSKASKADFLLDFLRVHDAETIILVGDIVDGWRLKRSWYWPQNCNDVVQKLLRKGRKGARIVYIPGNHDDFLRDFTGVHFGGIEVALNMVHE
;
A
#
# COMPACT_ATOMS: atom_id res chain seq x y z
N MET A 1 20.17 -14.72 10.54
CA MET A 1 20.25 -13.30 10.93
C MET A 1 18.82 -12.80 11.03
N THR A 2 18.21 -13.22 12.11
CA THR A 2 16.79 -13.22 12.47
C THR A 2 16.83 -12.97 13.98
N ASP A 3 15.91 -12.15 14.51
CA ASP A 3 15.78 -11.76 15.94
C ASP A 3 16.43 -10.44 16.40
N GLU A 4 16.13 -9.30 15.75
CA GLU A 4 16.41 -7.98 16.37
C GLU A 4 15.19 -7.03 16.47
N LEU A 5 13.95 -7.54 16.29
CA LEU A 5 12.75 -6.68 16.36
C LEU A 5 11.61 -7.28 17.20
N GLU A 6 11.94 -7.94 18.30
CA GLU A 6 10.98 -8.08 19.40
C GLU A 6 10.96 -6.77 20.20
N GLY A 7 9.81 -6.08 20.25
CA GLY A 7 9.60 -5.02 21.25
C GLY A 7 9.03 -3.67 20.79
N HIS A 8 8.54 -3.53 19.55
CA HIS A 8 7.73 -2.34 19.25
C HIS A 8 6.27 -2.63 19.58
N ASP A 9 5.74 -1.92 20.59
CA ASP A 9 4.30 -1.85 20.83
C ASP A 9 3.62 -1.40 19.53
N VAL A 10 2.80 -2.29 18.96
CA VAL A 10 2.08 -1.98 17.73
C VAL A 10 1.01 -0.95 18.04
N LYS A 11 1.16 0.24 17.48
CA LYS A 11 0.16 1.30 17.61
C LYS A 11 -1.06 0.96 16.77
N LYS A 12 -2.17 0.65 17.44
CA LYS A 12 -3.48 0.48 16.80
C LYS A 12 -4.12 1.84 16.54
N ILE A 13 -4.54 2.07 15.31
CA ILE A 13 -5.28 3.25 14.89
C ILE A 13 -6.55 2.81 14.16
N ARG A 14 -7.59 3.66 14.15
CA ARG A 14 -8.85 3.34 13.47
C ARG A 14 -8.66 3.21 11.96
N THR A 15 -8.01 4.21 11.37
CA THR A 15 -7.86 4.35 9.92
C THR A 15 -6.50 4.93 9.56
N LEU A 16 -5.91 4.38 8.51
CA LEU A 16 -4.66 4.86 7.94
C LEU A 16 -4.90 5.36 6.50
N PHE A 17 -4.41 6.56 6.18
CA PHE A 17 -4.39 7.10 4.83
C PHE A 17 -2.95 7.11 4.32
N LEU A 18 -2.71 6.57 3.13
CA LEU A 18 -1.40 6.54 2.47
C LEU A 18 -1.54 7.06 1.04
N SER A 19 -0.63 7.89 0.57
CA SER A 19 -0.64 8.49 -0.78
C SER A 19 0.79 8.67 -1.29
N ASP A 20 0.95 8.88 -2.60
CA ASP A 20 2.20 9.31 -3.24
C ASP A 20 3.43 8.44 -2.90
N ILE A 21 3.23 7.13 -2.81
CA ILE A 21 4.31 6.16 -2.48
C ILE A 21 5.19 5.88 -3.71
N HIS A 22 4.59 5.88 -4.91
CA HIS A 22 5.25 5.66 -6.20
C HIS A 22 6.14 4.40 -6.24
N LEU A 23 5.64 3.26 -5.77
CA LEU A 23 6.34 1.98 -5.91
C LEU A 23 6.73 1.73 -7.37
N GLY A 24 7.97 1.32 -7.60
CA GLY A 24 8.54 1.22 -8.95
C GLY A 24 9.33 2.44 -9.41
N SER A 25 9.34 3.52 -8.62
CA SER A 25 10.26 4.65 -8.79
C SER A 25 11.53 4.47 -7.96
N LYS A 26 12.69 4.88 -8.49
CA LYS A 26 13.97 4.91 -7.74
C LYS A 26 13.96 5.86 -6.53
N ALA A 27 13.05 6.83 -6.53
CA ALA A 27 12.89 7.76 -5.42
C ALA A 27 12.00 7.22 -4.31
N SER A 28 11.25 6.13 -4.57
CA SER A 28 10.32 5.54 -3.60
C SER A 28 11.05 5.12 -2.33
N LYS A 29 10.47 5.49 -1.19
CA LYS A 29 10.99 5.16 0.15
C LYS A 29 10.26 3.94 0.72
N ALA A 30 10.21 2.85 -0.04
CA ALA A 30 9.49 1.64 0.33
C ALA A 30 9.92 1.05 1.68
N ASP A 31 11.21 1.13 2.03
CA ASP A 31 11.72 0.64 3.32
C ASP A 31 11.16 1.44 4.51
N PHE A 32 11.05 2.76 4.38
CA PHE A 32 10.44 3.61 5.40
C PHE A 32 8.95 3.28 5.60
N LEU A 33 8.24 3.01 4.51
CA LEU A 33 6.86 2.56 4.57
C LEU A 33 6.74 1.17 5.23
N LEU A 34 7.66 0.25 4.95
CA LEU A 34 7.69 -1.06 5.60
C LEU A 34 7.89 -0.97 7.11
N ASP A 35 8.84 -0.13 7.54
CA ASP A 35 9.09 0.12 8.96
C ASP A 35 7.88 0.78 9.63
N PHE A 36 7.26 1.77 8.97
CA PHE A 36 6.02 2.39 9.43
C PHE A 36 4.89 1.35 9.61
N LEU A 37 4.65 0.51 8.60
CA LEU A 37 3.62 -0.54 8.61
C LEU A 37 3.95 -1.72 9.56
N ARG A 38 5.18 -1.81 10.07
CA ARG A 38 5.57 -2.80 11.08
C ARG A 38 5.06 -2.42 12.45
N VAL A 39 5.10 -1.13 12.79
CA VAL A 39 4.74 -0.61 14.13
C VAL A 39 3.37 0.06 14.18
N HIS A 40 2.67 0.20 13.05
CA HIS A 40 1.29 0.68 12.97
C HIS A 40 0.36 -0.39 12.40
N ASP A 41 -0.82 -0.51 13.00
CA ASP A 41 -1.90 -1.35 12.49
C ASP A 41 -3.24 -0.61 12.48
N ALA A 42 -4.07 -0.91 11.49
CA ALA A 42 -5.32 -0.20 11.27
C ALA A 42 -6.44 -1.14 10.84
N GLU A 43 -7.65 -0.86 11.32
CA GLU A 43 -8.87 -1.56 10.89
C GLU A 43 -9.23 -1.23 9.44
N THR A 44 -8.97 0.00 9.02
CA THR A 44 -9.14 0.46 7.63
C THR A 44 -7.87 1.12 7.11
N ILE A 45 -7.46 0.78 5.89
CA ILE A 45 -6.34 1.40 5.17
C ILE A 45 -6.88 1.94 3.85
N ILE A 46 -6.72 3.24 3.63
CA ILE A 46 -7.16 3.92 2.43
C ILE A 46 -5.90 4.38 1.69
N LEU A 47 -5.72 3.83 0.50
CA LEU A 47 -4.63 4.16 -0.41
C LEU A 47 -5.14 5.22 -1.39
N VAL A 48 -4.72 6.47 -1.17
CA VAL A 48 -5.25 7.68 -1.82
C VAL A 48 -4.32 8.10 -2.96
N GLY A 49 -4.30 7.30 -4.03
CA GLY A 49 -3.59 7.60 -5.26
C GLY A 49 -2.07 7.45 -5.21
N ASP A 50 -1.51 7.28 -6.40
CA ASP A 50 -0.08 7.29 -6.70
C ASP A 50 0.74 6.31 -5.82
N ILE A 51 0.18 5.13 -5.56
CA ILE A 51 0.85 4.06 -4.81
C ILE A 51 1.86 3.33 -5.70
N VAL A 52 1.52 3.14 -6.98
CA VAL A 52 2.38 2.50 -7.99
C VAL A 52 2.71 3.50 -9.07
N ASP A 53 3.98 3.62 -9.43
CA ASP A 53 4.41 4.46 -10.54
C ASP A 53 4.33 3.70 -11.87
N GLY A 54 3.12 3.53 -12.38
CA GLY A 54 2.86 2.83 -13.65
C GLY A 54 3.58 3.48 -14.84
N TRP A 55 3.75 4.81 -14.80
CA TRP A 55 4.47 5.55 -15.85
C TRP A 55 5.96 5.20 -15.89
N ARG A 56 6.63 5.14 -14.72
CA ARG A 56 8.03 4.69 -14.65
C ARG A 56 8.17 3.24 -15.08
N LEU A 57 7.30 2.36 -14.59
CA LEU A 57 7.35 0.92 -14.90
C LEU A 57 7.18 0.63 -16.40
N LYS A 58 6.30 1.38 -17.09
CA LYS A 58 6.15 1.30 -18.56
C LYS A 58 7.41 1.71 -19.31
N ARG A 59 8.17 2.68 -18.80
CA ARG A 59 9.40 3.18 -19.46
C ARG A 59 10.62 2.30 -19.17
N SER A 60 10.77 1.83 -17.94
CA SER A 60 11.87 0.98 -17.51
C SER A 60 11.42 0.19 -16.29
N TRP A 61 11.47 -1.13 -16.40
CA TRP A 61 11.08 -2.00 -15.29
C TRP A 61 12.09 -1.90 -14.15
N TYR A 62 11.68 -1.24 -13.07
CA TYR A 62 12.43 -1.16 -11.82
C TYR A 62 11.49 -1.55 -10.69
N TRP A 63 11.54 -2.80 -10.25
CA TRP A 63 10.69 -3.31 -9.17
C TRP A 63 11.54 -4.07 -8.15
N PRO A 64 12.26 -3.36 -7.27
CA PRO A 64 13.08 -3.99 -6.22
C PRO A 64 12.22 -4.76 -5.21
N GLN A 65 12.86 -5.65 -4.46
CA GLN A 65 12.21 -6.55 -3.49
C GLN A 65 11.33 -5.80 -2.48
N ASN A 66 11.77 -4.66 -1.98
CA ASN A 66 11.01 -3.87 -1.01
C ASN A 66 9.66 -3.37 -1.55
N CYS A 67 9.50 -3.17 -2.87
CA CYS A 67 8.20 -2.87 -3.46
C CYS A 67 7.24 -4.06 -3.31
N ASN A 68 7.72 -5.28 -3.60
CA ASN A 68 6.93 -6.49 -3.37
C ASN A 68 6.64 -6.70 -1.88
N ASP A 69 7.59 -6.40 -0.99
CA ASP A 69 7.38 -6.54 0.45
C ASP A 69 6.29 -5.59 0.97
N VAL A 70 6.20 -4.36 0.46
CA VAL A 70 5.10 -3.43 0.78
C VAL A 70 3.76 -4.03 0.36
N VAL A 71 3.66 -4.49 -0.89
CA VAL A 71 2.44 -5.13 -1.43
C VAL A 71 2.06 -6.33 -0.55
N GLN A 72 3.00 -7.21 -0.25
CA GLN A 72 2.76 -8.38 0.58
C GLN A 72 2.36 -8.00 2.02
N LYS A 73 2.94 -6.94 2.59
CA LYS A 73 2.56 -6.44 3.92
C LYS A 73 1.11 -5.95 3.93
N LEU A 74 0.69 -5.19 2.92
CA LEU A 74 -0.70 -4.74 2.75
C LEU A 74 -1.65 -5.92 2.58
N LEU A 75 -1.35 -6.85 1.66
CA LEU A 75 -2.16 -8.06 1.46
C LEU A 75 -2.27 -8.93 2.73
N ARG A 76 -1.21 -9.00 3.53
CA ARG A 76 -1.24 -9.70 4.84
C ARG A 76 -2.15 -8.99 5.83
N LYS A 77 -2.17 -7.65 5.87
CA LYS A 77 -3.11 -6.89 6.71
C LYS A 77 -4.56 -7.12 6.26
N GLY A 78 -4.81 -7.10 4.95
CA GLY A 78 -6.12 -7.44 4.37
C GLY A 78 -6.60 -8.83 4.79
N ARG A 79 -5.74 -9.85 4.67
CA ARG A 79 -6.03 -11.23 5.11
C ARG A 79 -6.27 -11.37 6.63
N LYS A 80 -5.76 -10.44 7.44
CA LYS A 80 -6.02 -10.38 8.89
C LYS A 80 -7.29 -9.61 9.24
N GLY A 81 -8.03 -9.11 8.25
CA GLY A 81 -9.32 -8.45 8.43
C GLY A 81 -9.30 -6.93 8.26
N ALA A 82 -8.15 -6.31 7.97
CA ALA A 82 -8.13 -4.89 7.65
C ALA A 82 -8.89 -4.63 6.34
N ARG A 83 -9.83 -3.68 6.33
CA ARG A 83 -10.44 -3.21 5.08
C ARG A 83 -9.42 -2.35 4.33
N ILE A 84 -9.08 -2.71 3.10
CA ILE A 84 -8.15 -1.93 2.27
C ILE A 84 -8.88 -1.41 1.04
N VAL A 85 -8.91 -0.09 0.87
CA VAL A 85 -9.48 0.54 -0.31
C VAL A 85 -8.42 1.34 -1.05
N TYR A 86 -8.33 1.11 -2.36
CA TYR A 86 -7.42 1.76 -3.27
C TYR A 86 -8.20 2.72 -4.15
N ILE A 87 -7.83 4.00 -4.09
CA ILE A 87 -8.32 5.06 -4.96
C ILE A 87 -7.22 5.38 -5.97
N PRO A 88 -7.40 5.06 -7.26
CA PRO A 88 -6.38 5.36 -8.26
C PRO A 88 -6.12 6.87 -8.41
N GLY A 89 -4.85 7.22 -8.42
CA GLY A 89 -4.32 8.53 -8.74
C GLY A 89 -4.05 8.69 -10.23
N ASN A 90 -2.99 9.42 -10.55
CA ASN A 90 -2.59 9.76 -11.90
C ASN A 90 -1.52 8.81 -12.45
N HIS A 91 -0.57 8.38 -11.62
CA HIS A 91 0.50 7.46 -12.03
C HIS A 91 0.05 5.99 -12.13
N ASP A 92 -1.01 5.65 -11.40
CA ASP A 92 -1.65 4.33 -11.34
C ASP A 92 -3.06 4.35 -11.95
N ASP A 93 -3.28 5.24 -12.92
CA ASP A 93 -4.53 5.40 -13.68
C ASP A 93 -5.07 4.09 -14.27
N PHE A 94 -4.19 3.17 -14.65
CA PHE A 94 -4.54 1.83 -15.15
C PHE A 94 -5.39 1.02 -14.16
N LEU A 95 -5.35 1.33 -12.86
CA LEU A 95 -6.21 0.67 -11.88
C LEU A 95 -7.67 1.12 -11.96
N ARG A 96 -7.98 2.25 -12.63
CA ARG A 96 -9.36 2.70 -12.85
C ARG A 96 -10.19 1.67 -13.62
N ASP A 97 -9.55 0.92 -14.52
CA ASP A 97 -10.18 -0.17 -15.28
C ASP A 97 -10.59 -1.36 -14.40
N PHE A 98 -10.11 -1.41 -13.15
CA PHE A 98 -10.40 -2.45 -12.16
C PHE A 98 -11.35 -1.96 -11.05
N THR A 99 -12.03 -0.83 -11.26
CA THR A 99 -13.02 -0.32 -10.29
C THR A 99 -14.09 -1.38 -9.98
N GLY A 100 -14.37 -1.59 -8.69
CA GLY A 100 -15.32 -2.61 -8.22
C GLY A 100 -14.74 -4.04 -8.17
N VAL A 101 -13.49 -4.23 -8.60
CA VAL A 101 -12.78 -5.49 -8.44
C VAL A 101 -12.15 -5.57 -7.06
N HIS A 102 -12.23 -6.76 -6.45
CA HIS A 102 -11.49 -7.11 -5.24
C HIS A 102 -10.36 -8.06 -5.61
N PHE A 103 -9.11 -7.68 -5.35
CA PHE A 103 -7.96 -8.57 -5.52
C PHE A 103 -7.18 -8.69 -4.22
N GLY A 104 -7.00 -9.92 -3.73
CA GLY A 104 -6.22 -10.19 -2.53
C GLY A 104 -6.69 -9.44 -1.27
N GLY A 105 -7.96 -9.03 -1.20
CA GLY A 105 -8.54 -8.25 -0.11
C GLY A 105 -8.44 -6.73 -0.26
N ILE A 106 -8.00 -6.22 -1.42
CA ILE A 106 -7.97 -4.80 -1.75
C ILE A 106 -9.16 -4.49 -2.67
N GLU A 107 -10.02 -3.56 -2.25
CA GLU A 107 -11.12 -2.98 -3.02
C GLU A 107 -10.58 -1.81 -3.85
N VAL A 108 -10.87 -1.74 -5.15
CA VAL A 108 -10.59 -0.54 -5.96
C VAL A 108 -11.84 0.30 -6.12
N ALA A 109 -11.77 1.58 -5.76
CA ALA A 109 -12.87 2.53 -5.84
C ALA A 109 -12.42 3.85 -6.49
N LEU A 110 -13.33 4.57 -7.13
CA LEU A 110 -13.03 5.88 -7.72
C LEU A 110 -13.05 7.02 -6.71
N ASN A 111 -13.82 6.85 -5.63
CA ASN A 111 -13.92 7.79 -4.51
C ASN A 111 -14.37 7.05 -3.25
N MET A 112 -14.16 7.68 -2.11
CA MET A 112 -14.66 7.24 -0.81
C MET A 112 -14.92 8.48 0.06
N VAL A 113 -15.97 8.42 0.88
CA VAL A 113 -16.16 9.34 2.01
C VAL A 113 -15.82 8.58 3.28
N HIS A 114 -15.00 9.18 4.14
CA HIS A 114 -14.62 8.63 5.43
C HIS A 114 -15.26 9.46 6.55
N GLU A 115 -15.94 8.78 7.48
CA GLU A 115 -16.62 9.38 8.64
C GLU A 115 -15.92 9.00 9.96
#